data_AF-A0A954XVH4-F1
#
_entry.id   AF-A0A954XVH4-F1
#
_cell.length_a   1.000
_cell.length_b   1.000
_cell.length_c   1.000
_cell.angle_alpha   90.00
_cell.angle_beta   90.00
_cell.angle_gamma   90.00
#
_symmetry.space_group_name_H-M   'P 1'
#
loop_
_entity.id
_entity.type
_entity.pdbx_description
1 polymer ?
#
loop_
_entity_poly.entity_id
_entity_poly.type
_entity_poly.pdbx_seq_one_letter_code
_entity_poly.pdbx_strand_id
1 'polypeptide(L)'
;MVGQNRPLHELPESHVARRTVIAHTNCHRHCVAKEIPWPGSGKEPFDQKWHSKLLGREFAFSSFAYAFISFDLVMTEWNTHPPHVTDAEVNDLVRIPLLRTLLTECEAAAEQTKNVHVQKCVRQIHEFLDLWDESIRLRIQQDGLEVPRVQEPDNPRQELFPGSPWLW
;
A
#
# COMPACT_ATOMS: atom_id res chain seq x y z
N MET A 1 -22.46 11.24 17.54
CA MET A 1 -22.23 9.84 17.97
C MET A 1 -20.73 9.62 17.89
N VAL A 2 -20.06 9.51 19.04
CA VAL A 2 -18.64 9.18 19.12
C VAL A 2 -18.51 7.71 18.68
N GLY A 3 -17.89 7.49 17.52
CA GLY A 3 -17.78 6.17 16.91
C GLY A 3 -16.94 5.26 17.79
N GLN A 4 -17.59 4.28 18.41
CA GLN A 4 -16.86 3.22 19.09
C GLN A 4 -16.08 2.43 18.05
N ASN A 5 -14.75 2.45 18.16
CA ASN A 5 -13.87 1.49 17.49
C ASN A 5 -14.36 0.08 17.84
N ARG A 6 -14.53 -0.80 16.85
CA ARG A 6 -15.00 -2.18 17.00
C ARG A 6 -14.05 -3.11 16.24
N PRO A 7 -13.93 -4.39 16.64
CA PRO A 7 -13.18 -5.39 15.88
C PRO A 7 -13.57 -5.37 14.40
N LEU A 8 -12.59 -5.51 13.49
CA LEU A 8 -12.80 -5.39 12.04
C LEU A 8 -13.92 -6.29 11.48
N HIS A 9 -14.13 -7.47 12.08
CA HIS A 9 -15.15 -8.43 11.66
C HIS A 9 -16.58 -8.03 12.08
N GLU A 10 -16.73 -7.14 13.05
CA GLU A 10 -18.03 -6.61 13.51
C GLU A 10 -18.44 -5.34 12.74
N LEU A 11 -17.52 -4.76 11.97
CA LEU A 11 -17.80 -3.60 11.13
C LEU A 11 -18.65 -4.00 9.92
N PRO A 12 -19.58 -3.13 9.48
CA PRO A 12 -20.32 -3.33 8.23
C PRO A 12 -19.39 -3.56 7.05
N GLU A 13 -19.85 -4.32 6.04
CA GLU A 13 -19.06 -4.57 4.82
C GLU A 13 -18.68 -3.29 4.07
N SER A 14 -19.51 -2.26 4.17
CA SER A 14 -19.24 -0.94 3.60
C SER A 14 -18.19 -0.13 4.37
N HIS A 15 -17.80 -0.55 5.57
CA HIS A 15 -16.86 0.19 6.40
C HIS A 15 -15.45 0.19 5.79
N VAL A 16 -14.83 1.37 5.68
CA VAL A 16 -13.55 1.57 4.99
C VAL A 16 -12.44 0.67 5.52
N ALA A 17 -12.30 0.52 6.85
CA ALA A 17 -11.30 -0.35 7.45
C ALA A 17 -11.45 -1.82 7.01
N ARG A 18 -12.68 -2.34 6.96
CA ARG A 18 -12.95 -3.71 6.48
C ARG A 18 -12.66 -3.84 4.98
N ARG A 19 -13.04 -2.83 4.18
CA ARG A 19 -12.72 -2.78 2.74
C ARG A 19 -11.22 -2.73 2.49
N THR A 20 -10.45 -2.01 3.33
CA THR A 20 -8.99 -1.92 3.25
C THR A 20 -8.33 -3.28 3.41
N VAL A 21 -8.74 -4.04 4.44
CA VAL A 21 -8.23 -5.42 4.65
C VAL A 21 -8.52 -6.31 3.45
N ILE A 22 -9.75 -6.28 2.93
CA ILE A 22 -10.15 -7.07 1.76
C ILE A 22 -9.31 -6.68 0.54
N ALA A 23 -9.13 -5.38 0.30
CA ALA A 23 -8.32 -4.86 -0.80
C ALA A 23 -6.84 -5.29 -0.66
N HIS A 24 -6.28 -5.22 0.55
CA HIS A 24 -4.93 -5.71 0.83
C HIS A 24 -4.79 -7.22 0.58
N THR A 25 -5.71 -8.04 1.10
CA THR A 25 -5.72 -9.50 0.85
C THR A 25 -5.79 -9.82 -0.64
N ASN A 26 -6.60 -9.07 -1.39
CA ASN A 26 -6.69 -9.21 -2.85
C ASN A 26 -5.37 -8.82 -3.53
N CYS A 27 -4.75 -7.71 -3.13
CA CYS A 27 -3.44 -7.30 -3.65
C CYS A 27 -2.38 -8.37 -3.36
N HIS A 28 -2.29 -8.86 -2.13
CA HIS A 28 -1.38 -9.94 -1.75
C HIS A 28 -1.57 -11.17 -2.64
N ARG A 29 -2.81 -11.63 -2.81
CA ARG A 29 -3.13 -12.79 -3.64
C ARG A 29 -2.78 -12.60 -5.12
N HIS A 30 -3.03 -11.42 -5.67
CA HIS A 30 -3.00 -11.17 -7.11
C HIS A 30 -1.73 -10.48 -7.62
N CYS A 31 -0.95 -9.84 -6.75
CA CYS A 31 0.20 -9.02 -7.14
C CYS A 31 1.54 -9.58 -6.67
N VAL A 32 1.58 -10.35 -5.57
CA VAL A 32 2.84 -10.86 -5.00
C VAL A 32 3.26 -12.18 -5.66
N ALA A 33 4.56 -12.36 -5.86
CA ALA A 33 5.19 -13.57 -6.39
C ALA A 33 4.65 -13.99 -7.77
N LYS A 34 4.48 -13.02 -8.68
CA LYS A 34 3.92 -13.25 -10.02
C LYS A 34 5.00 -13.36 -11.10
N GLU A 35 6.21 -12.95 -10.78
CA GLU A 35 7.40 -13.08 -11.59
C GLU A 35 7.97 -14.52 -11.60
N ILE A 36 7.56 -15.37 -10.64
CA ILE A 36 8.01 -16.75 -10.53
C ILE A 36 6.97 -17.68 -11.17
N PRO A 37 7.34 -18.52 -12.15
CA PRO A 37 6.44 -19.53 -12.69
C PRO A 37 6.14 -20.59 -11.62
N TRP A 38 4.87 -20.75 -11.23
CA TRP A 38 4.47 -21.81 -10.30
C TRP A 38 4.15 -23.11 -11.07
N PRO A 39 4.88 -24.22 -10.83
CA PRO A 39 4.64 -25.48 -11.53
C PRO A 39 3.18 -25.93 -11.42
N GLY A 40 2.58 -26.29 -12.57
CA GLY A 40 1.20 -26.78 -12.64
C GLY A 40 0.10 -25.71 -12.54
N SER A 41 0.45 -24.42 -12.37
CA SER A 41 -0.56 -23.33 -12.32
C SER A 41 -1.11 -22.93 -13.68
N GLY A 42 -0.38 -23.24 -14.76
CA GLY A 42 -0.72 -22.82 -16.13
C GLY A 42 -0.70 -21.30 -16.35
N LYS A 43 -0.20 -20.51 -15.38
CA LYS A 43 -0.12 -19.05 -15.47
C LYS A 43 1.26 -18.63 -15.93
N GLU A 44 1.28 -17.73 -16.92
CA GLU A 44 2.51 -17.11 -17.38
C GLU A 44 3.02 -16.11 -16.31
N PRO A 45 4.32 -16.16 -15.96
CA PRO A 45 4.89 -15.17 -15.05
C PRO A 45 4.91 -13.79 -15.69
N PHE A 46 4.74 -12.75 -14.88
CA PHE A 46 4.80 -11.36 -15.35
C PHE A 46 5.52 -10.47 -14.34
N ASP A 47 6.24 -9.48 -14.86
CA ASP A 47 6.86 -8.40 -14.09
C ASP A 47 7.03 -7.16 -14.98
N GLN A 48 7.26 -6.00 -14.37
CA GLN A 48 7.57 -4.76 -15.07
C GLN A 48 8.74 -4.07 -14.39
N LYS A 49 9.78 -3.75 -15.17
CA LYS A 49 10.89 -2.92 -14.72
C LYS A 49 10.72 -1.47 -15.16
N TRP A 50 11.18 -0.53 -14.36
CA TRP A 50 11.25 0.88 -14.73
C TRP A 50 12.37 1.59 -13.97
N HIS A 51 12.80 2.73 -14.49
CA HIS A 51 13.68 3.63 -13.76
C HIS A 51 12.83 4.64 -12.98
N SER A 52 12.88 4.56 -11.64
CA SER A 52 12.15 5.49 -10.79
C SER A 52 12.84 6.84 -10.75
N LYS A 53 12.11 7.92 -11.05
CA LYS A 53 12.63 9.28 -10.90
C LYS A 53 12.65 9.69 -9.44
N LEU A 54 11.64 9.26 -8.67
CA LEU A 54 11.56 9.51 -7.23
C LEU A 54 12.78 8.92 -6.50
N LEU A 55 13.15 7.68 -6.83
CA LEU A 55 14.26 6.98 -6.16
C LEU A 55 15.57 7.04 -6.93
N GLY A 56 15.61 7.50 -8.17
CA GLY A 56 16.81 7.58 -9.01
C GLY A 56 17.48 6.22 -9.27
N ARG A 57 16.71 5.15 -9.43
CA ARG A 57 17.23 3.77 -9.65
C ARG A 57 16.25 2.89 -10.43
N GLU A 58 16.74 1.76 -10.95
CA GLU A 58 15.87 0.71 -11.49
C GLU A 58 15.05 0.07 -10.37
N PHE A 59 13.79 -0.20 -10.67
CA PHE A 59 12.84 -0.89 -9.81
C PHE A 59 12.06 -1.92 -10.63
N ALA A 60 11.50 -2.92 -9.94
CA ALA A 60 10.64 -3.93 -10.53
C ALA A 60 9.31 -3.99 -9.77
N PHE A 61 8.24 -4.38 -10.46
CA PHE A 61 6.90 -4.46 -9.87
C PHE A 61 6.88 -5.52 -8.77
N SER A 62 7.52 -6.66 -9.02
CA SER A 62 7.75 -7.70 -8.01
C SER A 62 8.42 -7.15 -6.75
N SER A 63 9.51 -6.37 -6.89
CA SER A 63 10.20 -5.74 -5.76
C SER A 63 9.30 -4.77 -4.99
N PHE A 64 8.47 -3.98 -5.68
CA PHE A 64 7.45 -3.14 -5.04
C PHE A 64 6.46 -3.98 -4.23
N ALA A 65 5.87 -5.01 -4.86
CA ALA A 65 4.87 -5.86 -4.24
C ALA A 65 5.43 -6.59 -3.02
N TYR A 66 6.68 -7.08 -3.08
CA TYR A 66 7.32 -7.67 -1.90
C TYR A 66 7.52 -6.65 -0.78
N ALA A 67 8.08 -5.48 -1.08
CA ALA A 67 8.41 -4.50 -0.05
C ALA A 67 7.17 -3.97 0.68
N PHE A 68 6.04 -3.81 -0.02
CA PHE A 68 4.90 -3.04 0.50
C PHE A 68 3.57 -3.80 0.57
N ILE A 69 3.45 -4.96 -0.08
CA ILE A 69 2.20 -5.73 -0.14
C ILE A 69 2.36 -7.14 0.44
N SER A 70 3.58 -7.70 0.46
CA SER A 70 3.78 -9.10 0.90
C SER A 70 3.70 -9.31 2.41
N PHE A 71 3.90 -8.24 3.19
CA PHE A 71 3.81 -8.30 4.64
C PHE A 71 2.39 -8.01 5.11
N ASP A 72 2.07 -8.48 6.31
CA ASP A 72 0.76 -8.26 6.91
C ASP A 72 0.46 -6.76 7.03
N LEU A 73 -0.74 -6.38 6.60
CA LEU A 73 -1.26 -5.05 6.88
C LEU A 73 -1.49 -4.95 8.38
N VAL A 74 -0.62 -4.22 9.06
CA VAL A 74 -0.68 -4.02 10.51
C VAL A 74 -1.82 -3.03 10.80
N MET A 75 -3.05 -3.54 10.88
CA MET A 75 -4.21 -2.82 11.43
C MET A 75 -4.45 -3.19 12.89
N THR A 76 -3.40 -3.56 13.62
CA THR A 76 -3.47 -3.96 15.04
C THR A 76 -4.21 -2.92 15.87
N GLU A 77 -4.01 -1.65 15.53
CA GLU A 77 -4.63 -0.47 16.14
C GLU A 77 -6.15 -0.36 15.92
N TRP A 78 -6.74 -1.10 14.98
CA TRP A 78 -8.20 -1.23 14.90
C TRP A 78 -8.75 -2.32 15.83
N ASN A 79 -7.91 -3.30 16.19
CA ASN A 79 -8.29 -4.43 17.04
C ASN A 79 -7.97 -4.17 18.52
N THR A 80 -6.90 -3.42 18.82
CA THR A 80 -6.45 -3.12 20.19
C THR A 80 -7.14 -1.90 20.81
N HIS A 81 -7.89 -1.13 20.01
CA HIS A 81 -8.59 0.08 20.45
C HIS A 81 -7.65 1.07 21.17
N PRO A 82 -6.50 1.41 20.59
CA PRO A 82 -5.64 2.42 21.17
C PRO A 82 -6.44 3.73 21.25
N PRO A 83 -6.30 4.47 22.36
CA PRO A 83 -7.08 5.67 22.60
C PRO A 83 -6.75 6.81 21.62
N HIS A 84 -5.63 6.68 20.90
CA HIS A 84 -5.12 7.66 19.96
C HIS A 84 -4.55 6.98 18.70
N VAL A 85 -4.50 7.71 17.61
CA VAL A 85 -3.75 7.39 16.38
C VAL A 85 -2.29 7.21 16.74
N THR A 86 -1.68 6.20 16.13
CA THR A 86 -0.29 5.85 16.36
C THR A 86 0.65 6.59 15.40
N ASP A 87 1.92 6.72 15.80
CA ASP A 87 2.95 7.29 14.92
C ASP A 87 3.10 6.49 13.61
N ALA A 88 2.85 5.18 13.65
CA ALA A 88 2.86 4.33 12.45
C ALA A 88 1.79 4.75 11.44
N GLU A 89 0.56 4.98 11.89
CA GLU A 89 -0.54 5.47 11.05
C GLU A 89 -0.22 6.86 10.46
N VAL A 90 0.39 7.76 11.24
CA VAL A 90 0.82 9.07 10.75
C VAL A 90 1.92 8.93 9.69
N ASN A 91 2.90 8.06 9.92
CA ASN A 91 3.97 7.78 8.96
C ASN A 91 3.43 7.15 7.67
N ASP A 92 2.39 6.31 7.76
CA ASP A 92 1.72 5.76 6.60
C ASP A 92 1.09 6.84 5.71
N LEU A 93 0.50 7.89 6.30
CA LEU A 93 -0.01 9.03 5.53
C LEU A 93 1.10 9.78 4.76
N VAL A 94 2.32 9.80 5.27
CA VAL A 94 3.48 10.36 4.57
C VAL A 94 3.97 9.41 3.47
N ARG A 95 3.91 8.11 3.72
CA ARG A 95 4.41 7.07 2.81
C ARG A 95 3.49 6.82 1.62
N ILE A 96 2.18 6.85 1.79
CA ILE A 96 1.19 6.53 0.75
C ILE A 96 1.38 7.38 -0.54
N PRO A 97 1.56 8.70 -0.48
CA PRO A 97 1.84 9.51 -1.68
C PRO A 97 3.08 9.07 -2.46
N LEU A 98 4.14 8.64 -1.76
CA LEU A 98 5.37 8.14 -2.38
C LEU A 98 5.10 6.80 -3.10
N LEU A 99 4.34 5.90 -2.46
CA LEU A 99 3.94 4.64 -3.07
C LEU A 99 3.07 4.85 -4.32
N ARG A 100 2.14 5.80 -4.26
CA ARG A 100 1.33 6.19 -5.44
C ARG A 100 2.22 6.68 -6.57
N THR A 101 3.22 7.50 -6.29
CA THR A 101 4.16 8.00 -7.30
C THR A 101 4.93 6.87 -7.98
N LEU A 102 5.45 5.91 -7.21
CA LEU A 102 6.13 4.72 -7.75
C LEU A 102 5.21 3.88 -8.63
N LEU A 103 3.95 3.71 -8.24
CA LEU A 103 2.96 2.97 -9.02
C LEU A 103 2.60 3.69 -10.32
N THR A 104 2.48 5.01 -10.31
CA THR A 104 2.27 5.79 -11.55
C THR A 104 3.44 5.65 -12.52
N GLU A 105 4.68 5.66 -12.02
CA GLU A 105 5.86 5.38 -12.86
C GLU A 105 5.83 3.96 -13.44
N CYS A 106 5.45 2.97 -12.62
CA CYS A 106 5.29 1.58 -13.04
C CYS A 106 4.19 1.43 -14.11
N GLU A 107 3.05 2.09 -13.91
CA GLU A 107 1.91 2.07 -14.84
C GLU A 107 2.32 2.62 -16.21
N ALA A 108 3.01 3.76 -16.23
CA ALA A 108 3.50 4.35 -17.47
C ALA A 108 4.47 3.42 -18.21
N ALA A 109 5.35 2.72 -17.48
CA ALA A 109 6.24 1.73 -18.08
C ALA A 109 5.48 0.50 -18.60
N ALA A 110 4.48 0.03 -17.85
CA ALA A 110 3.62 -1.09 -18.24
C ALA A 110 2.72 -0.75 -19.44
N GLU A 111 2.34 0.51 -19.62
CA GLU A 111 1.61 0.99 -20.81
C GLU A 111 2.49 0.91 -22.06
N GLN A 112 3.73 1.39 -21.96
CA GLN A 112 4.69 1.37 -23.07
C GLN A 112 5.01 -0.05 -23.54
N THR A 113 5.13 -1.00 -22.62
CA THR A 113 5.40 -2.42 -22.92
C THR A 113 4.14 -3.23 -23.18
N LYS A 114 2.95 -2.63 -23.07
CA LYS A 114 1.64 -3.29 -23.16
C LYS A 114 1.47 -4.45 -22.16
N ASN A 115 2.09 -4.35 -20.99
CA ASN A 115 1.97 -5.33 -19.92
C ASN A 115 0.63 -5.18 -19.18
N VAL A 116 -0.44 -5.72 -19.76
CA VAL A 116 -1.81 -5.64 -19.23
C VAL A 116 -1.99 -6.28 -17.85
N HIS A 117 -1.14 -7.26 -17.50
CA HIS A 117 -1.17 -7.92 -16.21
C HIS A 117 -0.72 -6.98 -15.09
N VAL A 118 0.42 -6.32 -15.28
CA VAL A 118 0.92 -5.33 -14.31
C VAL A 118 -0.02 -4.14 -14.22
N GLN A 119 -0.56 -3.63 -15.33
CA GLN A 119 -1.55 -2.54 -15.29
C GLN A 119 -2.77 -2.89 -14.42
N LYS A 120 -3.27 -4.14 -14.51
CA LYS A 120 -4.37 -4.60 -13.66
C LYS A 120 -3.98 -4.62 -12.18
N CYS A 121 -2.78 -5.10 -11.86
CA CYS A 121 -2.27 -5.13 -10.50
C CYS A 121 -2.06 -3.71 -9.93
N VAL A 122 -1.49 -2.79 -10.71
CA VAL A 122 -1.29 -1.40 -10.31
C VAL A 122 -2.61 -0.73 -9.93
N ARG A 123 -3.67 -0.90 -10.73
CA ARG A 123 -5.01 -0.39 -10.39
C ARG A 123 -5.55 -0.94 -9.08
N GLN A 124 -5.38 -2.24 -8.81
CA GLN A 124 -5.79 -2.85 -7.54
C GLN A 124 -5.03 -2.26 -6.35
N ILE A 125 -3.73 -2.02 -6.51
CA ILE A 125 -2.92 -1.43 -5.45
C ILE A 125 -3.30 0.03 -5.23
N HIS A 126 -3.61 0.81 -6.27
CA HIS A 126 -4.14 2.17 -6.10
C HIS A 126 -5.44 2.18 -5.27
N GLU A 127 -6.39 1.30 -5.58
CA GLU A 127 -7.62 1.16 -4.79
C GLU A 127 -7.32 0.83 -3.32
N PHE A 128 -6.39 -0.09 -3.07
CA PHE A 128 -5.94 -0.40 -1.71
C PHE A 128 -5.33 0.83 -1.01
N LEU A 129 -4.42 1.56 -1.65
CA LEU A 129 -3.80 2.75 -1.06
C LEU A 129 -4.82 3.86 -0.76
N ASP A 130 -5.84 4.02 -1.60
CA ASP A 130 -6.93 4.97 -1.37
C ASP A 130 -7.76 4.60 -0.14
N LEU A 131 -8.14 3.32 -0.03
CA LEU A 131 -8.86 2.82 1.14
C LEU A 131 -8.01 2.92 2.42
N TRP A 132 -6.72 2.65 2.32
CA TRP A 132 -5.81 2.73 3.46
C TRP A 132 -5.66 4.16 3.97
N ASP A 133 -5.42 5.13 3.08
CA ASP A 133 -5.37 6.57 3.41
C ASP A 133 -6.70 7.02 4.04
N GLU A 134 -7.84 6.66 3.44
CA GLU A 134 -9.16 6.99 3.98
C GLU A 134 -9.38 6.37 5.37
N SER A 135 -8.95 5.12 5.58
CA SER A 135 -9.10 4.44 6.87
C SER A 135 -8.30 5.13 7.99
N ILE A 136 -7.07 5.56 7.71
CA ILE A 136 -6.24 6.28 8.68
C ILE A 136 -6.83 7.67 8.98
N ARG A 137 -7.25 8.40 7.95
CA ARG A 137 -7.88 9.73 8.15
C ARG A 137 -9.16 9.65 8.97
N LEU A 138 -9.97 8.59 8.77
CA LEU A 138 -11.16 8.35 9.57
C LEU A 138 -10.81 8.20 11.06
N ARG A 139 -9.73 7.46 11.39
CA ARG A 139 -9.25 7.32 12.78
C ARG A 139 -8.82 8.65 13.37
N ILE A 140 -8.04 9.44 12.63
CA ILE A 140 -7.63 10.79 13.06
C ILE A 140 -8.83 11.68 13.37
N GLN A 141 -9.84 11.65 12.51
CA GLN A 141 -11.06 12.40 12.73
C GLN A 141 -11.83 11.93 13.97
N GLN A 142 -11.88 10.61 14.22
CA GLN A 142 -12.53 10.03 15.40
C GLN A 142 -11.85 10.42 16.71
N ASP A 143 -10.53 10.61 16.68
CA ASP A 143 -9.75 11.07 17.83
C ASP A 143 -9.81 12.58 18.05
N GLY A 144 -10.47 13.33 17.15
CA GLY A 144 -10.58 14.78 17.24
C GLY A 144 -9.27 15.52 16.95
N LEU A 145 -8.31 14.86 16.30
CA LEU A 145 -7.04 15.45 15.92
C LEU A 145 -7.16 16.14 14.54
N GLU A 146 -6.38 17.20 14.33
CA GLU A 146 -6.23 17.75 12.99
C GLU A 146 -5.43 16.76 12.13
N VAL A 147 -5.92 16.53 10.91
CA VAL A 147 -5.22 15.69 9.95
C VAL A 147 -3.88 16.35 9.61
N PRO A 148 -2.74 15.69 9.86
CA PRO A 148 -1.44 16.24 9.54
C PRO A 148 -1.42 16.63 8.06
N ARG A 149 -0.98 17.85 7.77
CA ARG A 149 -0.61 18.19 6.40
C ARG A 149 0.63 17.37 6.09
N VAL A 150 0.46 16.40 5.19
CA VAL A 150 1.59 15.63 4.68
C VAL A 150 2.51 16.61 3.96
N GLN A 151 3.65 16.91 4.59
CA GLN A 151 4.74 17.62 3.92
C GLN A 151 5.47 16.60 3.06
N GLU A 152 5.85 17.00 1.84
CA GLU A 152 6.72 16.16 1.02
C GLU A 152 8.02 15.93 1.78
N PRO A 153 8.49 14.68 1.91
CA PRO A 153 9.70 14.40 2.67
C PRO A 153 10.92 14.96 1.94
N ASP A 154 11.83 15.56 2.71
CA ASP A 154 13.12 16.06 2.20
C ASP A 154 13.96 14.94 1.54
N ASN A 155 13.76 13.69 1.95
CA ASN A 155 14.42 12.52 1.40
C ASN A 155 13.47 11.30 1.28
N PRO A 156 12.80 11.12 0.13
CA PRO A 156 11.87 10.01 -0.12
C PRO A 156 12.47 8.62 0.07
N ARG A 157 13.79 8.47 -0.08
CA ARG A 157 14.47 7.17 0.07
C ARG A 157 14.48 6.69 1.52
N GLN A 158 14.67 7.60 2.48
CA GLN A 158 14.71 7.25 3.91
C GLN A 158 13.32 6.85 4.43
N GLU A 159 12.27 7.52 3.96
CA GLU A 159 10.88 7.27 4.37
C GLU A 159 10.32 5.94 3.84
N LEU A 160 10.66 5.55 2.61
CA LEU A 160 10.16 4.31 2.03
C LEU A 160 10.80 3.06 2.65
N PHE A 161 12.03 3.17 3.14
CA PHE A 161 12.82 2.03 3.62
C PHE A 161 13.60 2.33 4.91
N PRO A 162 12.92 2.69 6.01
CA PRO A 162 13.61 3.01 7.26
C PRO A 162 14.35 1.76 7.77
N GLY A 163 15.68 1.84 7.81
CA GLY A 163 16.54 0.80 8.39
C GLY A 163 16.67 -0.49 7.59
N SER A 164 16.26 -0.57 6.32
CA SER A 164 16.42 -1.79 5.51
C SER A 164 17.80 -1.83 4.83
N PRO A 165 18.71 -2.74 5.23
CA PRO A 165 20.04 -2.86 4.62
C PRO A 165 20.00 -3.53 3.23
N TRP A 166 18.85 -4.05 2.80
CA TRP A 166 18.70 -4.83 1.58
C TRP A 166 18.32 -4.00 0.34
N LEU A 167 18.23 -2.68 0.48
CA LEU A 167 17.72 -1.78 -0.54
C LEU A 167 18.70 -0.66 -0.87
N TRP A 168 20.01 -0.90 -0.71
CA TRP A 168 21.08 0.02 -1.13
C TRP A 168 21.71 -0.46 -2.43
#